data_AF-A0A1Q7UWS0-F1
#
_entry.id   AF-A0A1Q7UWS0-F1
#
_cell.length_a   1.000
_cell.length_b   1.000
_cell.length_c   1.000
_cell.angle_alpha   90.00
_cell.angle_beta   90.00
_cell.angle_gamma   90.00
#
_symmetry.space_group_name_H-M   'P 1'
#
loop_
_entity.id
_entity.type
_entity.pdbx_description
1 polymer ?
#
loop_
_entity_poly.entity_id
_entity_poly.type
_entity_poly.pdbx_seq_one_letter_code
_entity_poly.pdbx_strand_id
1 'polypeptide(L)'
;MSEAWNTYRTRFLVQAKQLTEPLTFTDVLGREHHGDSGDYLVQSSDGLRIARREIFEDVYVLFKAEEPALPSPSAVDLNPETLTI
;
A
#
# COMPACT_ATOMS: atom_id res chain seq x y z
N MET A 1 -0.91 3.44 -12.00
CA MET A 1 -1.95 3.62 -10.95
C MET A 1 -1.31 3.20 -9.65
N SER A 2 -1.43 4.04 -8.62
CA SER A 2 -0.54 4.21 -7.46
C SER A 2 -0.20 2.95 -6.66
N GLU A 3 1.05 2.85 -6.18
CA GLU A 3 1.54 1.90 -5.16
C GLU A 3 0.93 2.12 -3.75
N ALA A 4 -0.26 2.72 -3.66
CA ALA A 4 -0.85 3.14 -2.40
C ALA A 4 -1.29 1.92 -1.56
N TRP A 5 -0.97 1.96 -0.27
CA TRP A 5 -1.36 0.92 0.68
C TRP A 5 -2.65 1.31 1.38
N ASN A 6 -3.75 0.69 0.98
CA ASN A 6 -5.03 0.94 1.62
C ASN A 6 -5.20 0.06 2.86
N THR A 7 -5.92 0.57 3.85
CA THR A 7 -6.32 -0.24 5.02
C THR A 7 -7.65 -0.93 4.74
N TYR A 8 -7.68 -2.23 4.93
CA TYR A 8 -8.86 -3.07 4.79
C TYR A 8 -9.22 -3.70 6.14
N ARG A 9 -10.51 -3.94 6.33
CA ARG A 9 -11.06 -4.58 7.51
C ARG A 9 -11.62 -5.95 7.14
N THR A 10 -11.23 -6.93 7.95
CA THR A 10 -11.89 -8.23 8.08
C THR A 10 -12.30 -8.41 9.55
N ARG A 11 -11.97 -9.54 10.18
CA ARG A 11 -11.91 -9.66 11.64
C ARG A 11 -10.79 -8.80 12.25
N PHE A 12 -9.73 -8.54 11.47
CA PHE A 12 -8.61 -7.68 11.83
C PHE A 12 -8.38 -6.61 10.75
N LEU A 13 -7.66 -5.55 11.10
CA LEU A 13 -7.19 -4.56 10.13
C LEU A 13 -5.90 -5.05 9.46
N VAL A 14 -5.81 -4.86 8.16
CA VAL A 14 -4.62 -5.14 7.35
C VAL A 14 -4.36 -3.98 6.41
N GLN A 15 -3.11 -3.83 5.96
CA GLN A 15 -2.80 -2.98 4.82
C GLN A 15 -2.66 -3.86 3.58
N ALA A 16 -3.13 -3.38 2.43
CA ALA A 16 -2.90 -4.07 1.17
C ALA A 16 -2.76 -3.09 0.01
N LYS A 17 -1.96 -3.49 -0.98
CA LYS A 17 -1.90 -2.83 -2.29
C LYS A 17 -2.17 -3.83 -3.41
N GLN A 18 -2.84 -3.38 -4.46
CA GLN A 18 -3.04 -4.20 -5.66
C GLN A 18 -1.75 -4.23 -6.47
N LEU A 19 -1.34 -5.42 -6.89
CA LEU A 19 -0.20 -5.64 -7.76
C LEU A 19 -0.54 -5.15 -9.15
N THR A 20 0.36 -4.36 -9.73
CA THR A 20 0.23 -3.90 -11.13
C THR A 20 1.05 -4.76 -12.08
N GLU A 21 2.03 -5.50 -11.54
CA GLU A 21 2.90 -6.44 -12.24
C GLU A 21 3.07 -7.71 -11.39
N PRO A 22 3.43 -8.86 -12.00
CA PRO A 22 3.69 -10.08 -11.25
C PRO A 22 4.80 -9.88 -10.21
N LEU A 23 4.62 -10.44 -9.01
CA LEU A 23 5.56 -10.34 -7.90
C LEU A 23 5.87 -11.72 -7.35
N THR A 24 7.16 -12.01 -7.17
CA THR A 24 7.64 -13.19 -6.44
C THR A 24 8.57 -12.77 -5.31
N PHE A 25 8.37 -13.33 -4.12
CA PHE A 25 9.29 -13.14 -3.00
C PHE A 25 9.33 -14.37 -2.09
N THR A 26 10.41 -14.53 -1.34
CA THR A 26 10.53 -15.55 -0.29
C THR A 26 10.29 -14.92 1.07
N ASP A 27 9.41 -15.50 1.89
CA ASP A 27 9.18 -15.03 3.25
C ASP A 27 10.29 -15.48 4.23
N VAL A 28 10.20 -15.02 5.48
CA VAL A 28 11.16 -15.35 6.55
C VAL A 28 11.20 -16.84 6.91
N LEU A 29 10.19 -17.61 6.51
CA LEU A 29 10.11 -19.06 6.71
C LEU A 29 10.66 -19.83 5.49
N GLY A 30 11.19 -19.13 4.48
CA GLY A 30 11.71 -19.74 3.26
C GLY A 30 10.63 -20.16 2.26
N ARG A 31 9.38 -19.69 2.41
CA ARG A 31 8.30 -20.02 1.48
C ARG A 31 8.28 -19.02 0.34
N GLU A 32 8.23 -19.52 -0.88
CA GLU A 32 8.05 -18.69 -2.06
C GLU A 32 6.57 -18.31 -2.22
N HIS A 33 6.32 -17.02 -2.40
CA HIS A 33 5.03 -16.44 -2.72
C HIS A 33 5.09 -15.87 -4.12
N HIS A 34 4.07 -16.12 -4.91
CA HIS A 34 3.91 -15.60 -6.25
C HIS A 34 2.50 -15.04 -6.43
N GLY A 35 2.38 -13.93 -7.15
CA GLY A 35 1.11 -13.28 -7.48
C GLY A 35 1.18 -12.59 -8.82
N ASP A 36 0.03 -12.51 -9.47
CA ASP A 36 -0.14 -11.90 -10.78
C ASP A 36 -0.58 -10.44 -10.67
N SER A 37 -0.52 -9.74 -11.81
CA SER A 37 -1.15 -8.41 -11.91
C SER A 37 -2.64 -8.50 -11.56
N GLY A 38 -3.10 -7.65 -10.65
CA GLY A 38 -4.45 -7.61 -10.12
C GLY A 38 -4.63 -8.30 -8.76
N ASP A 39 -3.71 -9.19 -8.37
CA ASP A 39 -3.69 -9.76 -7.01
C ASP A 39 -3.29 -8.71 -5.97
N TYR A 40 -3.42 -9.05 -4.70
CA TYR A 40 -3.13 -8.14 -3.60
C TYR A 40 -1.94 -8.62 -2.78
N LEU A 41 -0.98 -7.73 -2.55
CA LEU A 41 0.02 -7.89 -1.50
C LEU A 41 -0.57 -7.37 -0.20
N VAL A 42 -0.64 -8.22 0.81
CA VAL A 42 -1.27 -7.94 2.10
C VAL A 42 -0.20 -7.95 3.19
N GLN A 43 -0.15 -6.88 3.97
CA GLN A 43 0.64 -6.74 5.18
C GLN A 43 -0.24 -6.90 6.41
N SER A 44 0.12 -7.89 7.23
CA SER A 44 -0.51 -8.21 8.50
C SER A 44 0.56 -8.28 9.60
N SER A 45 0.14 -8.48 10.86
CA SER A 45 1.08 -8.70 11.98
C SER A 45 2.02 -9.89 11.75
N ASP A 46 1.56 -10.89 11.00
CA ASP A 46 2.26 -12.15 10.79
C ASP A 46 3.22 -12.06 9.58
N GLY A 47 3.26 -10.90 8.91
CA GLY A 47 4.12 -10.62 7.77
C GLY A 47 3.35 -10.32 6.48
N LEU A 48 4.08 -10.46 5.37
CA LEU A 48 3.59 -10.23 4.01
C LEU A 48 3.06 -11.53 3.40
N ARG A 49 1.97 -11.42 2.64
CA ARG A 49 1.38 -12.52 1.86
C ARG A 49 0.73 -12.01 0.59
N ILE A 50 0.54 -12.90 -0.37
CA ILE A 50 -0.25 -12.62 -1.58
C ILE A 50 -1.67 -13.20 -1.41
N ALA A 51 -2.67 -12.45 -1.85
CA ALA A 51 -4.07 -12.86 -1.90
C ALA A 51 -4.61 -12.68 -3.32
N ARG A 52 -5.26 -13.73 -3.84
CA ARG A 52 -5.90 -13.66 -5.15
C ARG A 52 -6.98 -12.59 -5.18
N ARG A 53 -7.07 -11.85 -6.28
CA ARG A 53 -8.05 -10.77 -6.47
C ARG A 53 -9.47 -11.15 -6.04
N GLU A 54 -9.98 -12.25 -6.58
CA GLU A 54 -11.38 -12.71 -6.36
C GLU A 54 -11.68 -12.91 -4.88
N ILE A 55 -10.75 -13.52 -4.14
CA ILE A 55 -10.92 -13.78 -2.71
C ILE A 55 -10.76 -12.49 -1.91
N PHE A 56 -9.79 -11.66 -2.30
CA PHE A 56 -9.51 -10.43 -1.59
C PHE A 56 -10.70 -9.47 -1.66
N GLU A 57 -11.24 -9.23 -2.85
CA GLU A 57 -12.36 -8.31 -3.05
C GLU A 57 -13.68 -8.81 -2.42
N ASP A 58 -13.86 -10.13 -2.26
CA ASP A 58 -15.03 -10.72 -1.59
C ASP A 58 -14.95 -10.64 -0.06
N VAL A 59 -13.75 -10.80 0.51
CA VAL A 59 -13.58 -10.94 1.97
C VAL A 59 -13.19 -9.63 2.66
N TYR A 60 -12.45 -8.74 1.98
CA TYR A 60 -11.85 -7.56 2.57
C TYR A 60 -12.64 -6.30 2.25
N VAL A 61 -13.12 -5.61 3.28
CA VAL A 61 -13.84 -4.35 3.12
C VAL A 61 -12.87 -3.18 3.27
N LEU A 62 -12.83 -2.29 2.28
CA LEU A 62 -12.02 -1.07 2.37
C LEU A 62 -12.43 -0.25 3.60
N PHE A 63 -11.46 0.01 4.49
CA PHE A 63 -11.67 0.80 5.70
C PHE A 63 -11.17 2.23 5.53
N LYS A 64 -9.97 2.39 4.97
CA LYS A 64 -9.37 3.69 4.69
C LYS A 64 -8.51 3.60 3.43
N ALA A 65 -8.82 4.45 2.46
CA ALA A 65 -7.92 4.68 1.33
C ALA A 65 -6.77 5.58 1.79
N GLU A 66 -5.54 5.22 1.45
CA GLU A 66 -4.40 6.10 1.66
C GLU A 66 -4.32 7.06 0.47
N GLU A 67 -4.60 8.34 0.72
CA GLU A 67 -4.37 9.35 -0.31
C GLU A 67 -2.85 9.42 -0.57
N PRO A 68 -2.42 9.47 -1.84
CA PRO A 68 -1.01 9.70 -2.13
C PRO A 68 -0.62 10.99 -1.44
N ALA A 69 0.34 10.90 -0.51
CA ALA A 69 0.79 12.03 0.28
C ALA A 69 1.12 13.19 -0.66
N LEU A 70 0.26 14.20 -0.71
CA LEU A 70 0.66 15.48 -1.26
C LEU A 70 1.86 15.94 -0.43
N PRO A 71 2.96 16.40 -1.05
CA PRO A 71 4.05 17.00 -0.29
C PRO A 71 3.45 18.11 0.56
N SER A 72 3.53 17.97 1.88
CA SER A 72 3.00 18.98 2.79
C SER A 72 3.60 20.33 2.42
N PRO A 73 2.81 21.42 2.31
CA PRO A 73 3.33 22.75 2.01
C PRO A 73 4.23 23.32 3.13
N SER A 74 4.53 22.55 4.18
CA SER A 74 5.42 22.95 5.27
C SER A 74 6.92 23.02 4.90
N ALA A 75 7.28 22.77 3.64
CA ALA A 75 8.65 22.92 3.13
C ALA A 75 8.82 24.06 2.10
N VAL A 76 7.92 25.06 2.08
CA VAL A 76 8.31 26.38 1.54
C VAL A 76 9.14 27.09 2.60
N ASP A 77 10.45 26.95 2.45
CA ASP A 77 11.47 27.76 3.11
C ASP A 77 11.13 29.24 2.86
N LEU A 78 10.59 29.92 3.88
CA LEU A 78 10.37 31.35 3.85
C LEU A 78 11.74 32.02 3.95
N ASN A 79 12.43 32.17 2.83
CA ASN A 79 13.62 33.01 2.75
C ASN A 79 13.18 34.50 2.77
N PRO A 80 13.54 35.31 3.79
CA PRO A 80 13.07 36.69 3.90
C PRO A 80 13.81 37.70 3.00
N GLU A 81 14.79 37.31 2.18
CA GLU A 81 15.64 38.27 1.45
C GLU A 81 15.26 38.51 -0.03
N THR A 82 13.97 38.67 -0.34
CA THR A 82 13.57 39.23 -1.64
C THR A 82 12.42 40.22 -1.51
N LEU A 83 12.70 41.31 -0.80
CA LEU A 83 11.96 42.57 -0.94
C LEU A 83 12.97 43.71 -1.06
N THR A 84 13.46 43.92 -2.28
CA THR A 84 14.03 45.20 -2.72
C THR A 84 13.14 45.73 -3.83
N ILE A 85 12.39 46.80 -3.54
CA ILE A 85 11.89 47.77 -4.52
C ILE A 85 12.60 49.08 -4.22
#